data_AF-A0AAU4ENF1-F1
#
_entry.id   AF-A0AAU4ENF1-F1
#
_cell.length_a   1.000
_cell.length_b   1.000
_cell.length_c   1.000
_cell.angle_alpha   90.00
_cell.angle_beta   90.00
_cell.angle_gamma   90.00
#
_symmetry.space_group_name_H-M   'P 1'
#
loop_
_entity.id
_entity.type
_entity.pdbx_description
1 polymer ?
#
loop_
_entity_poly.entity_id
_entity_poly.type
_entity_poly.pdbx_seq_one_letter_code
_entity_poly.pdbx_strand_id
1 'polypeptide(L)' 'MLYSDGLTEARTAPGRDRYSEEQLLEFLTTRASTTAPAVIAELTALLTGFGDGVEDDTALLALSIPARTHP' A
#
# COMPACT_ATOMS: atom_id res chain seq x y z
N MET A 1 -0.68 -5.13 8.38
CA MET A 1 -1.01 -5.08 6.95
C MET A 1 -0.68 -6.44 6.36
N LEU A 2 -1.52 -6.96 5.47
CA LEU A 2 -1.28 -8.19 4.72
C LEU A 2 -1.56 -7.87 3.23
N TYR A 3 -0.73 -8.38 2.33
CA TYR A 3 -0.83 -8.15 0.89
C TYR A 3 -0.39 -9.39 0.11
N SER A 4 -0.88 -9.52 -1.13
CA SER A 4 -0.33 -10.48 -2.10
C SER A 4 0.95 -9.95 -2.75
N ASP A 5 1.70 -10.85 -3.37
CA ASP A 5 2.91 -10.58 -4.15
C ASP A 5 2.68 -9.64 -5.33
N GLY A 6 1.47 -9.61 -5.91
CA GLY A 6 1.09 -8.62 -6.94
C GLY A 6 1.38 -7.16 -6.57
N LEU A 7 1.34 -6.80 -5.28
CA LEU A 7 1.75 -5.47 -4.80
C LEU A 7 3.25 -5.21 -5.04
N THR A 8 4.09 -6.22 -4.78
CA THR A 8 5.55 -6.12 -4.92
C THR A 8 6.04 -6.44 -6.33
N GLU A 9 5.24 -7.13 -7.13
CA GLU A 9 5.51 -7.36 -8.55
C GLU A 9 5.09 -6.19 -9.44
N ALA A 10 4.24 -5.29 -8.92
CA ALA A 10 3.86 -4.05 -9.59
C ALA A 10 5.09 -3.21 -9.98
N ARG A 11 5.11 -2.71 -11.21
CA ARG A 11 6.19 -1.88 -11.74
C ARG A 11 5.92 -0.41 -11.52
N THR A 12 6.93 0.28 -11.02
CA THR A 12 6.91 1.74 -10.94
C THR A 12 7.21 2.34 -12.31
N ALA A 13 6.30 3.18 -12.80
CA ALA A 13 6.50 3.94 -14.03
C ALA A 13 7.21 5.29 -13.73
N PRO A 14 8.15 5.77 -14.56
CA PRO A 14 8.78 5.12 -15.71
C PRO A 14 10.15 4.57 -15.31
N GLY A 15 10.19 3.37 -14.72
CA GLY A 15 11.44 2.71 -14.33
C GLY A 15 11.49 1.21 -14.58
N ARG A 16 10.34 0.54 -14.79
CA ARG A 16 10.18 -0.94 -14.83
C ARG A 16 10.68 -1.68 -13.58
N ASP A 17 11.26 -0.96 -12.62
CA ASP A 17 11.64 -1.47 -11.32
C ASP A 17 10.39 -1.88 -10.56
N ARG A 18 10.48 -3.07 -9.95
CA ARG A 18 9.44 -3.62 -9.09
C ARG A 18 9.30 -2.77 -7.84
N TYR A 19 8.07 -2.62 -7.38
CA TYR A 19 7.76 -1.94 -6.14
C TYR A 19 8.28 -2.79 -4.97
N SER A 20 9.32 -2.31 -4.28
CA SER A 20 10.00 -3.10 -3.27
C SER A 20 9.29 -3.04 -1.92
N GLU A 21 9.58 -4.01 -1.05
CA GLU A 21 9.06 -4.04 0.31
C GLU A 21 9.57 -2.84 1.14
N GLU A 22 10.80 -2.37 0.88
CA GLU A 22 11.35 -1.16 1.49
C GLU A 22 10.56 0.08 1.07
N GLN A 23 10.19 0.18 -0.21
CA GLN A 23 9.36 1.28 -0.72
C GLN A 23 7.96 1.26 -0.10
N LEU A 24 7.39 0.07 0.13
CA LEU A 24 6.14 -0.10 0.85
C LEU A 24 6.25 0.33 2.31
N LEU A 25 7.32 -0.08 3.00
CA LEU A 25 7.56 0.31 4.38
C LEU A 25 7.75 1.82 4.50
N GLU A 26 8.54 2.43 3.63
CA GLU A 26 8.71 3.89 3.56
C GLU A 26 7.37 4.58 3.29
N PHE A 27 6.59 4.09 2.32
CA PHE A 27 5.27 4.63 2.01
C PHE A 27 4.33 4.62 3.22
N LEU A 28 4.30 3.52 3.97
CA LEU A 28 3.43 3.38 5.14
C LEU A 28 3.90 4.19 6.34
N THR A 29 5.23 4.28 6.56
CA THR A 29 5.82 4.99 7.72
C THR A 29 5.84 6.50 7.56
N THR A 30 5.87 7.01 6.32
CA THR A 30 5.83 8.45 6.03
C THR A 30 4.43 9.06 6.13
N ARG A 31 3.38 8.23 6.27
CA ARG A 31 1.98 8.67 6.28
C ARG A 31 1.39 8.70 7.68
N ALA A 32 0.56 9.71 7.94
CA ALA A 32 -0.15 9.90 9.21
C ALA A 32 -1.42 9.03 9.34
N SER A 33 -1.69 8.14 8.38
CA SER A 33 -2.89 7.32 8.35
C SER A 33 -2.99 6.41 9.56
N THR A 34 -3.93 6.72 10.46
CA THR A 34 -4.13 6.00 11.72
C THR A 34 -5.18 4.90 11.63
N THR A 35 -5.87 4.78 10.49
CA THR A 35 -7.00 3.86 10.32
C THR A 35 -6.79 2.94 9.12
N ALA A 36 -7.28 1.69 9.23
CA ALA A 36 -7.20 0.72 8.14
C ALA A 36 -7.84 1.22 6.83
N PRO A 37 -9.02 1.87 6.82
CA PRO A 37 -9.60 2.40 5.59
C PRO A 37 -8.74 3.47 4.92
N ALA A 38 -8.11 4.36 5.69
CA ALA A 38 -7.22 5.39 5.15
C ALA A 38 -6.01 4.75 4.44
N VAL A 39 -5.38 3.76 5.08
CA VAL A 39 -4.25 3.02 4.50
C VAL A 39 -4.66 2.31 3.19
N ILE A 40 -5.82 1.66 3.16
CA ILE A 40 -6.33 0.99 1.95
C ILE A 40 -6.58 1.99 0.82
N ALA A 41 -7.19 3.14 1.12
CA ALA A 41 -7.44 4.17 0.11
C ALA A 41 -6.13 4.72 -0.50
N GLU A 42 -5.13 4.97 0.34
CA GLU A 42 -3.83 5.49 -0.12
C GLU A 42 -3.06 4.46 -0.97
N LEU A 43 -3.05 3.19 -0.56
CA LEU A 43 -2.40 2.13 -1.35
C LEU A 43 -3.14 1.88 -2.67
N THR A 44 -4.47 1.96 -2.67
CA THR A 44 -5.25 1.86 -3.91
C THR A 44 -4.91 3.00 -4.87
N ALA A 45 -4.76 4.23 -4.35
CA ALA A 45 -4.35 5.38 -5.14
C ALA A 45 -2.92 5.24 -5.68
N LEU A 46 -1.99 4.71 -4.87
CA LEU A 46 -0.62 4.41 -5.30
C LEU A 46 -0.62 3.42 -6.47
N LEU A 47 -1.30 2.28 -6.31
CA LEU A 47 -1.39 1.24 -7.33
C LEU A 47 -2.04 1.76 -8.62
N THR A 48 -3.10 2.55 -8.51
CA THR A 48 -3.72 3.21 -9.66
C THR A 48 -2.74 4.16 -10.38
N GLY A 49 -1.87 4.82 -9.61
CA GLY A 49 -0.81 5.69 -10.14
C GLY A 49 0.27 4.94 -10.93
N PHE A 50 0.41 3.62 -10.74
CA PHE A 50 1.31 2.80 -11.56
C PHE A 50 0.74 2.49 -12.95
N GLY A 51 -0.57 2.72 -13.17
CA GLY A 51 -1.23 2.46 -14.46
C GLY A 51 -1.08 1.01 -14.87
N ASP A 52 -0.58 0.79 -16.10
CA ASP A 52 -0.31 -0.55 -16.64
C ASP A 52 0.85 -1.29 -15.94
N GLY A 53 1.48 -0.68 -14.93
CA GLY A 53 2.54 -1.31 -14.12
C GLY A 53 2.04 -2.38 -13.16
N VAL A 54 0.73 -2.41 -12.83
CA VAL A 54 0.14 -3.50 -12.04
C VAL A 54 -0.19 -4.66 -12.98
N GLU A 55 0.73 -5.59 -13.11
CA GLU A 55 0.64 -6.71 -14.06
C GLU A 55 -0.11 -7.93 -13.48
N ASP A 56 -0.21 -8.05 -12.15
CA ASP A 56 -0.76 -9.22 -11.44
C ASP A 56 -1.87 -8.85 -10.44
N ASP A 57 -2.68 -9.85 -10.06
CA ASP A 57 -3.79 -9.68 -9.14
C ASP A 57 -3.30 -9.25 -7.74
N THR A 58 -3.72 -8.05 -7.31
CA THR A 58 -3.32 -7.48 -6.03
C THR A 58 -4.46 -7.50 -5.01
N ALA A 59 -4.20 -8.10 -3.84
CA ALA A 59 -5.09 -8.09 -2.69
C ALA A 59 -4.47 -7.34 -1.51
N LEU A 60 -5.27 -6.51 -0.82
CA LEU A 60 -4.85 -5.72 0.34
C LEU A 60 -5.77 -5.97 1.53
N LEU A 61 -5.18 -6.19 2.71
CA LEU A 61 -5.90 -6.33 3.97
C LEU A 61 -5.23 -5.51 5.09
N ALA A 62 -5.96 -4.52 5.58
CA ALA A 62 -5.55 -3.69 6.70
C ALA A 62 -6.41 -3.97 7.94
N LEU A 63 -5.76 -4.07 9.09
CA LEU A 63 -6.39 -4.21 10.41
C LEU A 63 -5.87 -3.06 11.27
N SER A 64 -6.77 -2.31 11.90
CA SER A 64 -6.42 -1.20 12.80
C SER A 64 -6.99 -1.45 14.18
N ILE A 65 -6.19 -1.16 15.21
CA ILE A 65 -6.63 -1.15 16.60
C ILE A 65 -7.02 0.29 16.92
N PRO A 66 -8.30 0.59 17.22
CA PRO A 66 -8.70 1.94 17.60
C PRO A 66 -7.95 2.36 18.85
N ALA A 67 -7.42 3.59 18.86
CA ALA A 67 -6.85 4.16 20.07
C ALA A 67 -7.94 4.19 21.13
N ARG A 68 -7.63 3.64 22.32
CA ARG A 68 -8.55 3.75 23.45
C ARG A 68 -8.68 5.25 23.75
N THR A 69 -9.84 5.82 23.45
CA THR A 69 -10.24 7.10 24.02
C THR A 69 -10.39 6.89 25.51
N HIS A 70 -9.38 7.30 26.29
CA HIS A 70 -9.52 7.38 27.74
C HIS A 70 -10.53 8.50 28.02
N PRO A 71 -11.61 8.25 28.79
CA PRO A 71 -12.51 9.30 29.24
C PRO A 71 -11.81 10.26 30.22
#